data_AF-A0AAD3RII8-F1
#
_entry.id   AF-A0AAD3RII8-F1
#
_cell.length_a   1.000
_cell.length_b   1.000
_cell.length_c   1.000
_cell.angle_alpha   90.00
_cell.angle_beta   90.00
_cell.angle_gamma   90.00
#
_symmetry.space_group_name_H-M   'P 1'
#
loop_
_entity.id
_entity.type
_entity.pdbx_description
1 polymer ?
#
loop_
_entity_poly.entity_id
_entity_poly.type
_entity_poly.pdbx_seq_one_letter_code
_entity_poly.pdbx_strand_id
1 'polypeptide(L)'
;MEEILRKLQKDASGHKHKGIRDACVYACVLQHLEVPTTINVQASQCQCILDFLQERKEEERCLLPLQMALESKNTKLGQTALTGMQKLLCEDRFVGGVGVEVEVLEKQLLSQMLEAIRITPSLHEDLQVEVMKVLLCITYSPNFDINGDSILRIAE
;
A
#
# COMPACT_ATOMS: atom_id res chain seq x y z
N MET A 1 8.51 -2.29 6.09
CA MET A 1 7.15 -2.86 6.03
C MET A 1 6.92 -4.23 6.74
N GLU A 2 7.84 -5.20 6.64
CA GLU A 2 7.65 -6.59 7.12
C GLU A 2 7.13 -6.75 8.57
N GLU A 3 7.71 -6.01 9.53
CA GLU A 3 7.29 -6.04 10.94
C GLU A 3 5.81 -5.69 11.12
N ILE A 4 5.31 -4.72 10.34
CA ILE A 4 3.91 -4.29 10.38
C ILE A 4 3.00 -5.40 9.89
N LEU A 5 3.37 -6.09 8.80
CA LEU A 5 2.60 -7.22 8.28
C LEU A 5 2.59 -8.40 9.27
N ARG A 6 3.72 -8.70 9.93
CA ARG A 6 3.79 -9.72 10.99
C ARG A 6 2.94 -9.37 12.19
N LYS A 7 2.95 -8.10 12.62
CA LYS A 7 2.09 -7.61 13.70
C LYS A 7 0.61 -7.73 13.32
N LEU A 8 0.25 -7.29 12.11
CA LEU A 8 -1.12 -7.37 11.61
C LEU A 8 -1.62 -8.81 11.51
N GLN A 9 -0.77 -9.72 11.05
CA GLN A 9 -1.08 -11.16 10.99
C GLN A 9 -1.35 -11.74 12.40
N LYS A 10 -0.52 -11.39 13.38
CA LYS A 10 -0.68 -11.82 14.78
C LYS A 10 -1.97 -11.27 15.40
N ASP A 11 -2.27 -10.00 15.14
CA ASP A 11 -3.43 -9.31 15.69
C ASP A 11 -4.75 -9.74 15.02
N ALA A 12 -4.69 -10.15 13.75
CA ALA A 12 -5.80 -10.74 12.98
C ALA A 12 -6.11 -12.19 13.44
N SER A 13 -6.25 -12.40 14.75
CA SER A 13 -6.60 -13.67 15.35
C SER A 13 -8.06 -14.07 15.06
N GLY A 14 -8.32 -15.38 14.98
CA GLY A 14 -9.66 -15.93 14.75
C GLY A 14 -10.04 -16.10 13.28
N HIS A 15 -11.07 -16.91 13.02
CA HIS A 15 -11.48 -17.25 11.64
C HIS A 15 -12.03 -16.05 10.86
N LYS A 16 -12.62 -15.07 11.55
CA LYS A 16 -13.17 -13.84 10.96
C LYS A 16 -12.13 -13.06 10.12
N HIS A 17 -10.87 -13.09 10.52
CA HIS A 17 -9.80 -12.31 9.89
C HIS A 17 -8.82 -13.18 9.08
N LYS A 18 -9.24 -14.38 8.67
CA LYS A 18 -8.39 -15.29 7.87
C LYS A 18 -7.89 -14.61 6.59
N GLY A 19 -8.75 -13.92 5.85
CA GLY A 19 -8.36 -13.22 4.62
C GLY A 19 -7.24 -12.19 4.83
N ILE A 20 -7.26 -11.46 5.94
CA ILE A 20 -6.21 -10.48 6.27
C ILE A 20 -4.89 -11.19 6.55
N ARG A 21 -4.91 -12.31 7.28
CA ARG A 21 -3.68 -13.10 7.54
C ARG A 21 -3.10 -13.66 6.26
N ASP A 22 -3.95 -14.23 5.40
CA ASP A 22 -3.52 -14.82 4.13
C ASP A 22 -2.93 -13.73 3.22
N ALA A 23 -3.53 -12.54 3.18
CA ALA A 23 -3.00 -11.37 2.48
C ALA A 23 -1.64 -10.92 3.05
N CYS A 24 -1.46 -10.89 4.37
CA CYS A 24 -0.16 -10.59 4.99
C CYS A 24 0.91 -11.62 4.61
N VAL A 25 0.59 -12.91 4.61
CA VAL A 25 1.53 -13.98 4.20
C VAL A 25 1.94 -13.77 2.75
N TYR A 26 0.97 -13.55 1.87
CA TYR A 26 1.22 -13.31 0.46
C TYR A 26 2.10 -12.08 0.25
N ALA A 27 1.79 -10.97 0.90
CA ALA A 27 2.59 -9.74 0.85
C ALA A 27 4.03 -9.95 1.33
N CYS A 28 4.25 -10.67 2.45
CA CYS A 28 5.59 -11.00 2.93
C CYS A 28 6.37 -11.89 1.95
N VAL A 29 5.73 -12.91 1.36
CA VAL A 29 6.38 -13.78 0.36
C VAL A 29 6.83 -12.96 -0.84
N LEU A 30 5.97 -12.06 -1.31
CA LEU A 30 6.29 -11.21 -2.45
C LEU A 30 7.36 -10.14 -2.16
N GLN A 31 7.60 -9.75 -0.90
CA GLN A 31 8.72 -8.86 -0.54
C GLN A 31 10.08 -9.54 -0.71
N HIS A 32 10.14 -10.87 -0.62
CA HIS A 32 11.38 -11.65 -0.73
C HIS A 32 11.62 -12.25 -2.12
N LEU A 33 10.63 -12.15 -3.01
CA LEU A 33 10.78 -12.51 -4.41
C LEU A 33 11.54 -11.38 -5.12
N GLU A 34 12.87 -11.50 -5.18
CA GLU A 34 13.67 -10.72 -6.12
C GLU A 34 13.15 -11.02 -7.53
N VAL A 35 12.61 -10.01 -8.21
CA VAL A 35 12.31 -10.12 -9.63
C VAL A 35 13.67 -10.12 -10.34
N PRO A 36 14.10 -11.22 -10.99
CA PRO A 36 15.38 -11.22 -11.69
C PRO A 36 15.34 -10.17 -12.81
N THR A 37 16.12 -9.11 -12.65
CA THR A 37 16.16 -7.93 -13.51
C THR A 37 16.72 -8.18 -14.91
N THR A 38 17.19 -9.40 -15.19
CA THR A 38 17.68 -9.79 -16.51
C THR A 38 17.33 -11.25 -16.79
N ILE A 39 16.09 -11.52 -17.19
CA ILE A 39 15.80 -12.78 -17.91
C ILE A 39 15.79 -12.47 -19.41
N ASN A 40 16.85 -12.88 -20.10
CA ASN A 40 16.90 -12.85 -21.56
C ASN A 40 16.03 -14.02 -22.07
N VAL A 41 14.72 -13.82 -22.23
CA VAL A 41 13.80 -14.88 -22.66
C VAL A 41 13.40 -14.67 -24.11
N GLN A 42 14.02 -15.44 -25.00
CA GLN A 42 13.44 -15.77 -26.30
C GLN A 42 12.26 -16.73 -26.10
N ALA A 43 11.08 -16.25 -25.70
CA ALA A 43 9.82 -17.00 -25.78
C ALA A 43 8.63 -16.06 -25.59
N SER A 44 7.89 -15.82 -26.67
CA SER A 44 6.68 -14.99 -26.77
C SER A 44 5.48 -15.45 -25.92
N GLN A 45 5.65 -16.44 -25.03
CA GLN A 45 4.61 -16.94 -24.12
C GLN A 45 4.83 -16.51 -22.66
N CYS A 46 5.98 -15.92 -22.32
CA CYS A 46 6.30 -15.49 -20.95
C CYS A 46 6.25 -13.96 -20.74
N GLN A 47 6.07 -13.17 -21.80
CA GLN A 47 6.03 -11.71 -21.71
C GLN A 47 4.82 -11.23 -20.89
N CYS A 48 3.64 -11.83 -21.06
CA CYS A 48 2.44 -11.45 -20.32
C CYS A 48 2.51 -11.74 -18.82
N ILE A 49 3.23 -12.80 -18.40
CA ILE A 49 3.45 -13.10 -16.97
C ILE A 49 4.50 -12.16 -16.38
N LEU A 50 5.53 -11.84 -17.15
CA LEU A 50 6.51 -10.82 -16.76
C LEU A 50 5.85 -9.44 -16.64
N ASP A 51 5.04 -9.01 -17.60
CA ASP A 51 4.29 -7.76 -17.54
C ASP A 51 3.32 -7.77 -16.33
N PHE A 52 2.60 -8.88 -16.09
CA PHE A 52 1.71 -9.03 -14.93
C PHE A 52 2.43 -8.99 -13.57
N LEU A 53 3.67 -9.50 -13.49
CA LEU A 53 4.51 -9.48 -12.28
C LEU A 53 5.31 -8.17 -12.13
N GLN A 54 5.58 -7.49 -13.23
CA GLN A 54 6.36 -6.26 -13.34
C GLN A 54 5.49 -5.01 -13.17
N GLU A 55 4.20 -5.08 -13.49
CA GLU A 55 3.21 -4.00 -13.30
C GLU A 55 2.67 -3.89 -11.86
N ARG A 56 2.85 -4.90 -11.00
CA ARG A 56 2.36 -4.91 -9.60
C ARG A 56 3.55 -4.93 -8.63
N LYS A 57 4.45 -3.94 -8.78
CA LYS A 57 5.69 -3.83 -8.00
C LYS A 57 5.41 -3.31 -6.59
N GLU A 58 5.76 -4.15 -5.60
CA GLU A 58 5.97 -3.94 -4.16
C GLU A 58 4.95 -3.18 -3.30
N GLU A 59 4.43 -2.04 -3.74
CA GLU A 59 3.65 -1.12 -2.91
C GLU A 59 2.18 -1.49 -2.87
N GLU A 60 1.64 -1.92 -4.01
CA GLU A 60 0.34 -2.58 -4.08
C GLU A 60 0.26 -3.85 -3.23
N ARG A 61 1.39 -4.54 -3.09
CA ARG A 61 1.46 -5.84 -2.39
C ARG A 61 1.24 -5.66 -0.90
N CYS A 62 1.78 -4.57 -0.35
CA CYS A 62 1.68 -4.26 1.07
C CYS A 62 0.41 -3.47 1.38
N LEU A 63 -0.14 -2.71 0.43
CA LEU A 63 -1.32 -1.89 0.67
C LEU A 63 -2.59 -2.72 0.85
N LEU A 64 -2.76 -3.81 0.08
CA LEU A 64 -3.93 -4.69 0.17
C LEU A 64 -4.24 -5.18 1.60
N PRO A 65 -3.30 -5.83 2.34
CA PRO A 65 -3.60 -6.27 3.70
C PRO A 65 -3.92 -5.11 4.65
N LEU A 66 -3.36 -3.91 4.43
CA LEU A 66 -3.65 -2.72 5.24
C LEU A 66 -5.06 -2.20 4.95
N GLN A 67 -5.45 -2.15 3.68
CA GLN A 67 -6.80 -1.77 3.28
C GLN A 67 -7.84 -2.74 3.87
N MET A 68 -7.62 -4.05 3.73
CA MET A 68 -8.53 -5.07 4.31
C MET A 68 -8.64 -4.93 5.84
N ALA A 69 -7.56 -4.54 6.50
CA ALA A 69 -7.55 -4.28 7.95
C ALA A 69 -8.37 -3.04 8.32
N LEU A 70 -8.31 -1.96 7.54
CA LEU A 70 -9.17 -0.79 7.71
C LEU A 70 -10.65 -1.12 7.46
N GLU A 71 -10.96 -1.83 6.37
CA GLU A 71 -12.32 -2.25 6.01
C GLU A 71 -12.94 -3.21 7.03
N SER A 72 -12.12 -3.90 7.82
CA SER A 72 -12.60 -4.74 8.93
C SER A 72 -13.27 -3.95 10.06
N LYS A 73 -13.08 -2.61 10.09
CA LYS A 73 -13.54 -1.67 11.12
C LYS A 73 -13.09 -2.03 12.54
N ASN A 74 -12.09 -2.90 12.67
CA ASN A 74 -11.48 -3.23 13.95
C ASN A 74 -10.41 -2.19 14.29
N THR A 75 -10.59 -1.44 15.38
CA THR A 75 -9.69 -0.35 15.79
C THR A 75 -8.23 -0.79 15.89
N LYS A 76 -7.95 -1.98 16.45
CA LYS A 76 -6.58 -2.48 16.62
C LYS A 76 -5.91 -2.80 15.28
N LEU A 77 -6.65 -3.43 14.37
CA LEU A 77 -6.15 -3.73 13.02
C LEU A 77 -5.99 -2.45 12.21
N GLY A 78 -6.95 -1.54 12.29
CA GLY A 78 -6.92 -0.24 11.62
C GLY A 78 -5.74 0.63 12.05
N GLN A 79 -5.41 0.70 13.35
CA GLN A 79 -4.23 1.43 13.84
C GLN A 79 -2.94 0.87 13.25
N THR A 80 -2.82 -0.47 13.21
CA THR A 80 -1.65 -1.13 12.61
C THR A 80 -1.59 -0.87 11.10
N ALA A 81 -2.74 -0.86 10.42
CA ALA A 81 -2.86 -0.56 9.01
C ALA A 81 -2.39 0.86 8.67
N LEU A 82 -2.88 1.87 9.40
CA LEU A 82 -2.52 3.27 9.18
C LEU A 82 -1.05 3.55 9.49
N THR A 83 -0.49 2.87 10.51
CA THR A 83 0.97 2.89 10.76
C THR A 83 1.74 2.35 9.54
N GLY A 84 1.25 1.28 8.92
CA GLY A 84 1.81 0.72 7.70
C GLY A 84 1.73 1.66 6.51
N MET A 85 0.58 2.30 6.32
CA MET A 85 0.35 3.27 5.26
C MET A 85 1.27 4.47 5.38
N GLN A 86 1.42 5.05 6.59
CA GLN A 86 2.38 6.14 6.83
C GLN A 86 3.81 5.68 6.55
N LYS A 87 4.18 4.45 6.96
CA LYS A 87 5.51 3.91 6.67
C LYS A 87 5.77 3.78 5.17
N LEU A 88 4.80 3.33 4.37
CA LEU A 88 4.92 3.28 2.91
C LEU A 88 5.14 4.66 2.30
N LEU A 89 4.45 5.70 2.79
CA LEU A 89 4.59 7.07 2.31
C LEU A 89 5.95 7.71 2.66
N CYS A 90 6.58 7.26 3.76
CA CYS A 90 7.84 7.80 4.26
C CYS A 90 9.07 6.96 3.92
N GLU A 91 8.92 5.77 3.35
CA GLU A 91 10.06 4.94 2.94
C GLU A 91 10.70 5.57 1.67
N ASP A 92 11.96 6.02 1.77
CA ASP A 92 12.77 6.71 0.72
C ASP A 92 13.15 5.79 -0.47
N ARG A 93 12.25 4.91 -0.89
CA ARG A 93 12.54 3.91 -1.95
C ARG A 93 12.45 4.48 -3.35
N PHE A 94 11.92 5.70 -3.50
CA PHE A 94 11.82 6.44 -4.76
C PHE A 94 13.04 7.32 -5.08
N VAL A 95 13.94 7.53 -4.11
CA VAL A 95 15.04 8.52 -4.20
C VAL A 95 16.18 8.09 -5.16
N GLY A 96 16.09 6.92 -5.80
CA GLY A 96 17.13 6.38 -6.66
C GLY A 96 16.81 6.27 -8.15
N GLY A 97 15.55 6.49 -8.57
CA GLY A 97 15.12 6.29 -9.96
C GLY A 97 14.84 7.61 -10.66
N VAL A 98 15.82 8.15 -11.37
CA VAL A 98 15.56 9.32 -12.24
C VAL A 98 14.85 8.82 -13.50
N GLY A 99 13.52 9.01 -13.59
CA GLY A 99 12.77 8.67 -14.79
C GLY A 99 11.24 8.67 -14.64
N VAL A 100 10.54 8.65 -15.78
CA VAL A 100 9.07 8.65 -15.91
C VAL A 100 8.39 7.50 -15.15
N GLU A 101 9.09 6.37 -14.96
CA GLU A 101 8.56 5.21 -14.23
C GLU A 101 8.33 5.50 -12.74
N VAL A 102 9.15 6.33 -12.11
CA VAL A 102 9.00 6.67 -10.68
C VAL A 102 7.78 7.56 -10.45
N GLU A 103 7.60 8.59 -11.27
CA GLU A 103 6.43 9.48 -11.17
C GLU A 103 5.09 8.75 -11.36
N VAL A 104 5.05 7.74 -12.24
CA VAL A 104 3.84 6.93 -12.47
C VAL A 104 3.54 6.08 -11.23
N LEU A 105 4.55 5.48 -10.62
CA LEU A 105 4.40 4.66 -9.41
C LEU A 105 3.91 5.50 -8.22
N GLU A 106 4.50 6.68 -8.01
CA GLU A 106 4.08 7.59 -6.94
C GLU A 106 2.62 8.02 -7.11
N LYS A 107 2.19 8.32 -8.34
CA LYS A 107 0.79 8.64 -8.65
C LYS A 107 -0.15 7.46 -8.42
N GLN A 108 0.27 6.24 -8.75
CA GLN A 108 -0.51 5.03 -8.50
C GLN A 108 -0.66 4.76 -7.00
N LEU A 109 0.44 4.82 -6.24
CA LEU A 109 0.42 4.67 -4.79
C LEU A 109 -0.50 5.70 -4.13
N LEU A 110 -0.38 6.97 -4.52
CA LEU A 110 -1.26 8.04 -4.04
C LEU A 110 -2.74 7.72 -4.29
N SER A 111 -3.09 7.36 -5.53
CA SER A 111 -4.48 7.05 -5.91
C SER A 111 -5.05 5.89 -5.10
N GLN A 112 -4.25 4.85 -4.88
CA GLN A 112 -4.67 3.68 -4.09
C GLN A 112 -4.77 3.99 -2.61
N MET A 113 -3.86 4.81 -2.08
CA MET A 113 -3.91 5.25 -0.68
C MET A 113 -5.19 6.04 -0.42
N LEU A 114 -5.52 7.00 -1.28
CA LEU A 114 -6.75 7.79 -1.20
C LEU A 114 -7.99 6.91 -1.32
N GLU A 115 -7.98 5.90 -2.18
CA GLU A 115 -9.09 4.94 -2.26
C GLU A 115 -9.25 4.11 -0.98
N ALA A 116 -8.15 3.60 -0.42
CA ALA A 116 -8.17 2.77 0.78
C ALA A 116 -8.69 3.53 2.01
N ILE A 117 -8.41 4.83 2.11
CA ILE A 117 -8.86 5.67 3.22
C ILE A 117 -10.22 6.35 2.97
N ARG A 118 -10.85 6.16 1.81
CA ARG A 118 -12.19 6.73 1.53
C ARG A 118 -13.26 6.28 2.53
N ILE A 119 -13.07 5.13 3.20
CA ILE A 119 -14.00 4.61 4.20
C ILE A 119 -13.99 5.39 5.54
N THR A 120 -13.12 6.40 5.68
CA THR A 120 -12.88 7.16 6.91
C THR A 120 -14.14 7.63 7.64
N PRO A 121 -15.19 8.16 6.97
CA PRO A 121 -16.40 8.60 7.67
C PRO A 121 -17.09 7.49 8.47
N SER A 122 -16.83 6.22 8.14
CA SER A 122 -17.41 5.04 8.81
C SER A 122 -16.49 4.41 9.86
N LEU A 123 -15.28 4.95 10.05
CA LEU A 123 -14.31 4.47 11.03
C LEU A 123 -14.54 5.10 12.40
N HIS A 124 -13.96 4.48 13.44
CA HIS A 124 -13.92 5.03 14.79
C HIS A 124 -13.14 6.35 14.82
N GLU A 125 -13.53 7.31 15.68
CA GLU A 125 -12.93 8.65 15.76
C GLU A 125 -11.39 8.60 15.90
N ASP A 126 -10.87 7.72 16.76
CA ASP A 126 -9.41 7.50 16.88
C ASP A 126 -8.74 7.15 15.55
N LEU A 127 -9.38 6.31 14.72
CA LEU A 127 -8.85 5.96 13.40
C LEU A 127 -8.96 7.12 12.42
N GLN A 128 -10.03 7.91 12.49
CA GLN A 128 -10.19 9.08 11.64
C GLN A 128 -9.06 10.09 11.89
N VAL A 129 -8.68 10.32 13.16
CA VAL A 129 -7.53 11.16 13.51
C VAL A 129 -6.22 10.62 12.92
N GLU A 130 -6.00 9.31 12.98
CA GLU A 130 -4.82 8.69 12.36
C GLU A 130 -4.85 8.78 10.81
N VAL A 131 -6.02 8.72 10.17
CA VAL A 131 -6.16 8.98 8.74
C VAL A 131 -5.79 10.42 8.41
N MET A 132 -6.21 11.39 9.23
CA MET A 132 -5.81 12.79 9.02
C MET A 132 -4.28 12.95 9.03
N LYS A 133 -3.55 12.16 9.82
CA LYS A 133 -2.07 12.14 9.77
C LYS A 133 -1.54 11.56 8.46
N VAL A 134 -2.17 10.50 7.92
CA VAL A 134 -1.83 9.94 6.59
C VAL A 134 -2.02 11.01 5.50
N LEU A 135 -3.15 11.71 5.51
CA LEU A 135 -3.44 12.79 4.57
C LEU A 135 -2.45 13.96 4.69
N LEU A 136 -2.03 14.29 5.92
CA LEU A 136 -0.99 15.28 6.15
C LEU A 136 0.37 14.82 5.58
N CYS A 137 0.73 13.55 5.76
CA CYS A 137 1.95 12.99 5.14
C CYS A 137 1.90 13.08 3.61
N ILE A 138 0.76 12.79 2.99
CA ILE A 138 0.58 12.89 1.54
C ILE A 138 0.78 14.34 1.07
N THR A 139 0.08 15.29 1.70
CA THR A 139 0.04 16.69 1.25
C THR A 139 1.33 17.46 1.50
N TYR A 140 2.15 17.03 2.48
CA TYR A 140 3.42 17.67 2.80
C TYR A 140 4.63 16.96 2.19
N SER A 141 4.47 15.74 1.67
CA SER A 141 5.59 14.98 1.10
C SER A 141 6.04 15.61 -0.23
N PRO A 142 7.35 15.88 -0.39
CA PRO A 142 7.89 16.37 -1.66
C PRO A 142 7.85 15.30 -2.77
N ASN A 143 7.58 14.04 -2.42
CA ASN A 143 7.52 12.92 -3.37
C ASN A 143 6.17 12.85 -4.12
N PHE A 144 5.14 13.56 -3.66
CA PHE A 144 3.83 13.53 -4.31
C PHE A 144 3.50 14.89 -4.93
N ASP A 145 3.40 14.93 -6.25
CA ASP A 145 2.85 16.09 -6.96
C ASP A 145 1.31 16.06 -6.86
N ILE A 146 0.78 16.84 -5.91
CA ILE A 146 -0.65 16.89 -5.61
C ILE A 146 -1.36 17.80 -6.60
N ASN A 147 -2.17 17.21 -7.48
CA ASN A 147 -3.01 17.94 -8.42
C ASN A 147 -4.41 18.24 -7.85
N GLY A 148 -5.21 19.01 -8.60
CA GLY A 148 -6.57 19.40 -8.19
C GLY A 148 -7.50 18.21 -7.92
N ASP A 149 -7.41 17.13 -8.70
CA ASP A 149 -8.24 15.95 -8.52
C ASP A 149 -7.90 15.22 -7.21
N SER A 150 -6.61 15.11 -6.88
CA SER A 150 -6.17 14.57 -5.59
C SER A 150 -6.67 15.41 -4.42
N ILE A 151 -6.66 16.75 -4.54
CA ILE A 151 -7.19 17.65 -3.50
C ILE A 151 -8.69 17.44 -3.29
N LEU A 152 -9.46 17.33 -4.37
CA LEU A 152 -10.90 17.06 -4.29
C LEU A 152 -11.18 15.73 -3.58
N ARG A 153 -10.44 14.66 -3.92
CA ARG A 153 -10.58 13.35 -3.26
C ARG A 153 -10.15 13.34 -1.79
N ILE A 154 -9.31 14.29 -1.35
CA ILE A 154 -8.92 14.46 0.06
C ILE A 154 -10.00 15.22 0.84
N ALA A 155 -10.71 16.13 0.18
CA ALA A 155 -11.73 16.98 0.81
C ALA A 155 -13.10 16.31 0.94
N GLU A 156 -13.36 15.25 0.15
CA GLU A 156 -14.58 14.43 0.16
C GLU A 156 -14.54 13.30 1.19
#